data_AF-A0A377CEJ6-F1
#
_entry.id   AF-A0A377CEJ6-F1
#
_cell.length_a   1.000
_cell.length_b   1.000
_cell.length_c   1.000
_cell.angle_alpha   90.00
_cell.angle_beta   90.00
_cell.angle_gamma   90.00
#
_symmetry.space_group_name_H-M   'P 1'
#
loop_
_entity.id
_entity.type
_entity.pdbx_description
1 polymer ?
#
loop_
_entity_poly.entity_id
_entity_poly.type
_entity_poly.pdbx_seq_one_letter_code
_entity_poly.pdbx_strand_id
1 'polypeptide(L)'
;MTHYGTLNPLGSASPYDLFDNAQNFDFAINDITNAIWKDRFGRNRQTWYGLEQLAKSAIAAFGYITLDSFQAGATLTLPNQVLRDTSTGEYYRWDGTFSENRSC
;
A
#
# COMPACT_ATOMS: atom_id res chain seq x y z
N MET A 1 -20.16 4.13 8.06
CA MET A 1 -20.61 4.63 9.39
C MET A 1 -21.58 3.59 9.91
N THR A 2 -21.71 3.40 11.22
CA THR A 2 -22.56 2.33 11.78
C THR A 2 -23.84 2.96 12.30
N HIS A 3 -25.00 2.55 11.81
CA HIS A 3 -26.28 3.15 12.20
C HIS A 3 -26.82 2.54 13.50
N TYR A 4 -26.85 1.21 13.59
CA TYR A 4 -27.37 0.53 14.77
C TYR A 4 -26.30 0.26 15.81
N GLY A 5 -25.08 -0.09 15.39
CA GLY A 5 -23.94 -0.19 16.28
C GLY A 5 -24.14 -1.19 17.42
N THR A 6 -24.77 -2.33 17.13
CA THR A 6 -25.16 -3.31 18.17
C THR A 6 -23.97 -4.02 18.81
N LEU A 7 -22.82 -4.02 18.13
CA LEU A 7 -21.56 -4.66 18.56
C LEU A 7 -21.66 -6.17 18.88
N ASN A 8 -22.69 -6.85 18.38
CA ASN A 8 -22.78 -8.30 18.50
C ASN A 8 -21.54 -8.98 17.89
N PRO A 9 -21.16 -10.19 18.34
CA PRO A 9 -20.02 -10.93 17.81
C PRO A 9 -20.05 -11.12 16.29
N LEU A 10 -18.88 -11.45 15.70
CA LEU A 10 -18.80 -11.88 14.30
C LEU A 10 -19.67 -13.12 14.09
N GLY A 11 -20.38 -13.17 12.96
CA GLY A 11 -21.35 -14.24 12.66
C GLY A 11 -22.77 -13.97 13.17
N SER A 12 -23.03 -12.81 13.79
CA SER A 12 -24.39 -12.39 14.14
C SER A 12 -25.29 -12.31 12.89
N ALA A 13 -26.44 -12.98 12.94
CA ALA A 13 -27.49 -12.91 11.92
C ALA A 13 -28.56 -11.84 12.22
N SER A 14 -28.31 -10.96 13.21
CA SER A 14 -29.22 -9.86 13.53
C SER A 14 -29.44 -8.96 12.32
N PRO A 15 -30.69 -8.57 12.00
CA PRO A 15 -30.98 -7.70 10.86
C PRO A 15 -30.28 -6.34 10.98
N TYR A 16 -30.05 -5.85 12.20
CA TYR A 16 -29.32 -4.61 12.46
C TYR A 16 -27.84 -4.71 12.08
N ASP A 17 -27.21 -5.84 12.40
CA ASP A 17 -25.82 -6.10 12.00
C ASP A 17 -25.70 -6.28 10.49
N LEU A 18 -26.67 -6.94 9.86
CA LEU A 18 -26.69 -7.10 8.40
C LEU A 18 -26.81 -5.74 7.69
N PHE A 19 -27.65 -4.84 8.19
CA PHE A 19 -27.77 -3.49 7.65
C PHE A 19 -26.45 -2.71 7.79
N ASP A 20 -25.86 -2.71 8.98
CA ASP A 20 -24.59 -2.04 9.23
C ASP A 20 -23.45 -2.63 8.38
N ASN A 21 -23.42 -3.95 8.20
CA ASN A 21 -22.46 -4.62 7.32
C ASN A 21 -22.64 -4.17 5.87
N ALA A 22 -23.88 -4.14 5.36
CA ALA A 22 -24.17 -3.76 3.98
C ALA A 22 -23.80 -2.31 3.69
N GLN A 23 -24.20 -1.37 4.55
CA GLN A 23 -23.83 0.05 4.42
C GLN A 23 -22.31 0.24 4.47
N ASN A 24 -21.63 -0.44 5.40
CA ASN A 24 -20.18 -0.30 5.52
C ASN A 24 -19.44 -0.93 4.34
N PHE A 25 -19.94 -2.05 3.79
CA PHE A 25 -19.34 -2.70 2.63
C PHE A 25 -19.49 -1.85 1.37
N ASP A 26 -20.66 -1.22 1.18
CA ASP A 26 -20.88 -0.27 0.10
C ASP A 26 -19.85 0.87 0.11
N PHE A 27 -19.63 1.49 1.28
CA PHE A 27 -18.58 2.50 1.45
C PHE A 27 -17.17 1.93 1.21
N ALA A 28 -16.88 0.75 1.76
CA ALA A 28 -15.56 0.14 1.68
C ALA A 28 -15.13 -0.16 0.23
N ILE A 29 -16.06 -0.53 -0.64
CA ILE A 29 -15.78 -0.88 -2.03
C ILE A 29 -15.91 0.32 -2.98
N ASN A 30 -16.91 1.17 -2.79
CA ASN A 30 -17.26 2.20 -3.77
C ASN A 30 -16.60 3.57 -3.53
N ASP A 31 -16.04 3.85 -2.35
CA ASP A 31 -15.34 5.11 -2.11
C ASP A 31 -13.98 5.14 -2.83
N ILE A 32 -13.82 6.11 -3.75
CA ILE A 32 -12.62 6.33 -4.57
C ILE A 32 -11.71 7.44 -4.07
N THR A 33 -11.97 7.95 -2.87
CA THR A 33 -11.27 9.11 -2.28
C THR A 33 -10.66 8.79 -0.92
N ASN A 34 -11.40 8.12 -0.04
CA ASN A 34 -10.94 7.81 1.31
C ASN A 34 -10.22 6.46 1.31
N ALA A 35 -8.95 6.44 1.74
CA ALA A 35 -8.18 5.19 1.86
C ALA A 35 -8.62 4.34 3.06
N ILE A 36 -9.21 4.96 4.09
CA ILE A 36 -9.57 4.30 5.34
C ILE A 36 -11.07 4.40 5.59
N TRP A 37 -11.66 3.30 6.01
CA TRP A 37 -13.02 3.23 6.55
C TRP A 37 -13.03 2.62 7.94
N LYS A 38 -14.13 2.79 8.67
CA LYS A 38 -14.36 2.16 9.98
C LYS A 38 -15.35 1.01 9.85
N ASP A 39 -14.96 -0.17 10.34
CA ASP A 39 -15.85 -1.32 10.40
C ASP A 39 -16.99 -1.16 11.39
N ARG A 40 -17.94 -2.11 11.41
CA ARG A 40 -19.09 -2.05 12.34
C ARG A 40 -18.71 -2.08 13.82
N PHE A 41 -17.43 -2.34 14.13
CA PHE A 41 -16.86 -2.26 15.48
C PHE A 41 -16.00 -1.01 15.68
N GLY A 42 -16.01 -0.07 14.74
CA GLY A 42 -15.24 1.17 14.79
C GLY A 42 -13.76 1.01 14.47
N ARG A 43 -13.30 -0.15 13.99
CA ARG A 43 -11.88 -0.39 13.70
C ARG A 43 -11.54 0.15 12.31
N ASN A 44 -10.40 0.80 12.18
CA ASN A 44 -9.90 1.30 10.89
C ASN A 44 -9.49 0.14 9.98
N ARG A 45 -9.90 0.20 8.72
CA ARG A 45 -9.62 -0.76 7.64
C ARG A 45 -9.31 -0.01 6.35
N GLN A 46 -8.57 -0.64 5.43
CA GLN A 46 -8.38 -0.10 4.10
C GLN A 46 -9.68 -0.25 3.28
N THR A 47 -10.05 0.79 2.54
CA THR A 47 -11.05 0.69 1.46
C THR A 47 -10.44 -0.04 0.27
N TRP A 48 -11.26 -0.40 -0.72
CA TRP A 48 -10.76 -0.91 -2.00
C TRP A 48 -9.83 0.10 -2.66
N TYR A 49 -10.21 1.38 -2.69
CA TYR A 49 -9.32 2.46 -3.13
C TYR A 49 -8.00 2.50 -2.36
N GLY A 50 -8.03 2.42 -1.02
CA GLY A 50 -6.81 2.37 -0.21
C GLY A 50 -5.91 1.20 -0.57
N LEU A 51 -6.49 0.01 -0.80
CA LEU A 51 -5.76 -1.16 -1.29
C LEU A 51 -5.21 -0.97 -2.70
N GLU A 52 -5.95 -0.35 -3.62
CA GLU A 52 -5.45 -0.02 -4.97
C GLU A 52 -4.25 0.92 -4.91
N GLN A 53 -4.28 1.93 -4.05
CA GLN A 53 -3.16 2.86 -3.90
C GLN A 53 -1.93 2.16 -3.29
N LEU A 54 -2.12 1.29 -2.30
CA LEU A 54 -1.06 0.45 -1.75
C LEU A 54 -0.50 -0.52 -2.81
N ALA A 55 -1.37 -1.15 -3.60
CA ALA A 55 -0.97 -2.06 -4.67
C ALA A 55 -0.21 -1.31 -5.77
N LYS A 56 -0.67 -0.14 -6.21
CA LYS A 56 0.06 0.71 -7.17
C LYS A 56 1.44 1.12 -6.64
N SER A 57 1.52 1.49 -5.35
CA SER A 57 2.79 1.83 -4.71
C SER A 57 3.72 0.62 -4.65
N ALA A 58 3.18 -0.54 -4.28
CA ALA A 58 3.93 -1.79 -4.24
C ALA A 58 4.39 -2.22 -5.64
N ILE A 59 3.55 -2.10 -6.67
CA ILE A 59 3.87 -2.39 -8.08
C ILE A 59 4.89 -1.39 -8.63
N ALA A 60 4.79 -0.10 -8.30
CA ALA A 60 5.81 0.88 -8.65
C ALA A 60 7.16 0.57 -7.97
N ALA A 61 7.12 -0.03 -6.78
CA ALA A 61 8.29 -0.63 -6.14
C ALA A 61 8.66 -2.01 -6.74
N PHE A 62 7.72 -2.70 -7.39
CA PHE A 62 7.88 -4.02 -8.02
C PHE A 62 8.29 -3.87 -9.49
N GLY A 63 9.57 -3.60 -9.68
CA GLY A 63 10.18 -3.40 -10.99
C GLY A 63 11.48 -2.61 -10.83
N TYR A 64 12.36 -2.67 -11.81
CA TYR A 64 13.64 -1.98 -11.72
C TYR A 64 13.54 -0.53 -12.25
N ILE A 65 13.84 0.45 -11.41
CA ILE A 65 14.04 1.85 -11.80
C ILE A 65 15.49 1.98 -12.28
N THR A 66 15.69 2.06 -13.59
CA THR A 66 17.01 2.31 -14.17
C THR A 66 17.39 3.77 -13.95
N LEU A 67 18.37 4.05 -13.10
CA LEU A 67 18.82 5.42 -12.89
C LEU A 67 19.73 5.87 -14.03
N ASP A 68 20.92 5.29 -14.10
CA ASP A 68 21.88 5.47 -15.18
C ASP A 68 22.85 4.29 -15.13
N SER A 69 24.12 4.53 -14.83
CA SER A 69 25.18 3.54 -14.93
C SER A 69 26.21 3.65 -13.82
N PHE A 70 26.94 2.56 -13.59
CA PHE A 70 28.11 2.57 -12.72
C PHE A 70 29.15 3.60 -13.17
N GLN A 71 29.31 3.79 -14.48
CA GLN A 71 30.31 4.68 -15.07
C GLN A 71 29.98 6.17 -14.86
N ALA A 72 28.70 6.54 -14.88
CA ALA A 72 28.26 7.92 -14.59
C ALA A 72 28.21 8.22 -13.08
N GLY A 73 28.09 7.17 -12.25
CA GLY A 73 27.83 7.29 -10.82
C GLY A 73 26.37 7.62 -10.53
N ALA A 74 25.83 7.09 -9.43
CA ALA A 74 24.48 7.42 -8.98
C ALA A 74 24.34 7.23 -7.46
N THR A 75 23.36 7.90 -6.86
CA THR A 75 22.92 7.63 -5.47
C THR A 75 21.66 6.80 -5.50
N LEU A 76 21.68 5.62 -4.87
CA LEU A 76 20.51 4.78 -4.72
C LEU A 76 19.74 5.22 -3.47
N THR A 77 18.44 5.47 -3.62
CA THR A 77 17.51 5.86 -2.55
C THR A 77 16.37 4.88 -2.36
N LEU A 78 16.09 4.02 -3.36
CA LEU A 78 15.04 3.01 -3.32
C LEU A 78 15.63 1.61 -3.59
N PRO A 79 15.14 0.56 -2.90
CA PRO A 79 15.60 -0.83 -3.10
C PRO A 79 15.42 -1.39 -4.51
N ASN A 80 14.53 -0.77 -5.30
CA ASN A 80 14.20 -1.23 -6.64
C ASN A 80 14.90 -0.43 -7.74
N GLN A 81 15.85 0.46 -7.39
CA GLN A 81 16.72 1.11 -8.36
C GLN A 81 17.85 0.18 -8.79
N VAL A 82 18.17 0.22 -10.08
CA VAL A 82 19.28 -0.53 -10.67
C VAL A 82 20.22 0.39 -11.43
N LEU A 83 21.48 0.00 -11.46
CA LEU A 83 22.49 0.62 -12.32
C LEU A 83 22.88 -0.34 -13.43
N ARG A 84 23.03 0.24 -14.62
CA ARG A 84 23.57 -0.47 -15.77
C ARG A 84 25.10 -0.44 -15.71
N ASP A 85 25.74 -1.56 -15.97
CA ASP A 85 27.13 -1.53 -16.41
C ASP A 85 27.14 -1.31 -17.93
N THR A 86 27.62 -0.14 -18.37
CA THR A 86 27.62 0.19 -19.81
C THR A 86 28.62 -0.64 -20.62
N SER A 87 29.60 -1.28 -19.98
CA SER A 87 30.59 -2.13 -20.64
C SER A 87 30.05 -3.51 -21.01
N THR A 88 29.16 -4.06 -20.17
CA THR A 88 28.55 -5.39 -20.34
C THR A 88 27.09 -5.32 -20.79
N GLY A 89 26.40 -4.21 -20.53
CA GLY A 89 24.97 -4.04 -20.77
C GLY A 89 24.07 -4.63 -19.66
N GLU A 90 24.66 -5.20 -18.62
CA GLU A 90 23.94 -5.84 -17.52
C GLU A 90 23.39 -4.83 -16.50
N TYR A 91 22.31 -5.20 -15.82
CA TYR A 91 21.69 -4.39 -14.77
C TYR A 91 21.90 -5.03 -13.41
N TYR A 92 22.27 -4.21 -12.43
CA TYR A 92 22.58 -4.64 -11.08
C TYR A 92 21.72 -3.89 -10.07
N ARG A 93 21.15 -4.63 -9.12
CA ARG A 93 20.42 -4.10 -7.96
C ARG A 93 21.33 -4.12 -6.73
N TRP A 94 21.11 -3.19 -5.82
CA TRP A 94 21.84 -3.14 -4.55
C TRP A 94 21.09 -3.90 -3.46
N ASP A 95 21.72 -4.94 -2.92
CA ASP A 95 21.20 -5.78 -1.83
C ASP A 95 21.74 -5.41 -0.44
N GLY A 96 22.63 -4.41 -0.37
CA GLY A 96 23.20 -3.93 0.88
C GLY A 96 22.28 -2.94 1.60
N THR A 97 22.72 -2.51 2.79
CA THR A 97 22.05 -1.43 3.52
C THR A 97 22.22 -0.09 2.78
N PHE A 98 21.15 0.69 2.69
CA PHE A 98 21.23 2.08 2.27
C PHE A 98 21.87 2.92 3.39
N SER A 99 22.71 3.88 3.03
CA SER A 99 23.23 4.82 4.03
C SER A 99 22.04 5.63 4.57
N GLU A 100 21.69 5.38 5.83
CA GLU A 100 20.81 6.28 6.55
C GLU A 100 21.53 7.63 6.65
N ASN A 101 20.87 8.71 6.19
CA ASN A 101 21.29 10.06 6.54
C ASN A 101 21.15 10.21 8.06
N ARG A 102 22.16 9.80 8.81
CA ARG A 102 22.30 10.15 10.21
C ARG A 102 22.75 11.61 10.26
N SER A 103 21.77 12.51 10.34
CA SER A 103 21.99 13.87 10.81
C SER A 103 22.54 13.78 12.23
N CYS A 104 23.78 14.24 12.44
CA CYS A 104 24.36 14.46 13.77
C CYS A 104 23.62 15.57 14.52
#